data_AF-A0A354GN25-F1
#
_entry.id   AF-A0A354GN25-F1
#
_cell.length_a   1.000
_cell.length_b   1.000
_cell.length_c   1.000
_cell.angle_alpha   90.00
_cell.angle_beta   90.00
_cell.angle_gamma   90.00
#
_symmetry.space_group_name_H-M   'P 1'
#
loop_
_entity.id
_entity.type
_entity.pdbx_description
1 polymer ?
#
loop_
_entity_poly.entity_id
_entity_poly.type
_entity_poly.pdbx_seq_one_letter_code
_entity_poly.pdbx_strand_id
1 'polypeptide(L)'
;RLPRRFPQTMTQLKKVVEPFGEVNVHPTAGGKTRVTATILMEPHKEGAQTGVALDGSGSMAALYGVGGEEPGFLASLFGAKKERLNEVTPVAQKVCAYLARKIDADGGTTCIYWA
;
A
#
# COMPACT_ATOMS: atom_id res chain seq x y z
N ARG A 1 26.05 -27.52 40.00
CA ARG A 1 25.89 -27.20 38.55
C ARG A 1 24.79 -26.16 38.43
N LEU A 2 25.11 -24.89 38.13
CA LEU A 2 24.10 -23.87 37.89
C LEU A 2 23.40 -24.15 36.54
N PRO A 3 22.07 -24.03 36.43
CA PRO A 3 21.40 -24.17 35.14
C PRO A 3 21.85 -23.02 34.22
N ARG A 4 22.28 -23.36 33.00
CA ARG A 4 22.57 -22.38 31.95
C ARG A 4 21.29 -21.59 31.67
N ARG A 5 21.26 -20.30 32.06
CA ARG A 5 20.26 -19.35 31.56
C ARG A 5 20.57 -19.13 30.08
N PHE A 6 19.78 -19.74 29.20
CA PHE A 6 19.73 -19.29 27.81
C PHE A 6 19.18 -17.85 27.80
N PRO A 7 19.75 -16.95 26.97
CA PRO A 7 19.17 -15.62 26.81
C PRO A 7 17.72 -15.80 26.33
N GLN A 8 16.78 -15.27 27.12
CA GLN A 8 15.36 -15.24 26.78
C GLN A 8 15.20 -14.14 25.73
N THR A 9 15.46 -14.48 24.47
CA THR A 9 15.37 -13.51 23.37
C THR A 9 13.92 -13.33 22.95
N MET A 10 13.55 -12.08 22.71
CA MET A 10 12.26 -11.74 22.13
C MET A 10 12.11 -12.41 20.75
N THR A 11 10.91 -12.90 20.45
CA THR A 11 10.56 -13.48 19.14
C THR A 11 9.40 -12.71 18.54
N GLN A 12 9.60 -12.12 17.36
CA GLN A 12 8.53 -11.55 16.57
C GLN A 12 7.82 -12.63 15.76
N LEU A 13 6.49 -12.64 15.74
CA LEU A 13 5.72 -13.59 14.95
C LEU A 13 5.86 -13.31 13.45
N LYS A 14 6.15 -14.35 12.66
CA LYS A 14 6.28 -14.25 11.19
C LYS A 14 4.94 -14.03 10.47
N LYS A 15 3.84 -14.46 11.08
CA LYS A 15 2.49 -14.31 10.56
C LYS A 15 1.67 -13.65 11.64
N VAL A 16 1.20 -12.45 11.35
CA VAL A 16 0.23 -11.72 12.15
C VAL A 16 -1.07 -11.62 11.35
N VAL A 17 -2.17 -11.41 12.06
CA VAL A 17 -3.51 -11.23 11.46
C VAL A 17 -4.01 -9.84 11.82
N GLU A 18 -4.87 -9.28 10.97
CA GLU A 18 -5.53 -8.01 11.23
C GLU A 18 -6.27 -8.04 12.59
N PRO A 19 -6.19 -6.98 13.42
CA PRO A 19 -5.62 -5.64 13.16
C PRO A 19 -4.12 -5.49 13.51
N PHE A 20 -3.41 -6.57 13.82
CA PHE A 20 -2.04 -6.49 14.32
C PHE A 20 -1.01 -6.43 13.19
N GLY A 21 -0.19 -5.38 13.18
CA GLY A 21 0.95 -5.24 12.26
C GLY A 21 2.23 -5.89 12.81
N GLU A 22 2.35 -6.00 14.13
CA GLU A 22 3.51 -6.58 14.80
C GLU A 22 3.08 -7.25 16.11
N VAL A 23 3.63 -8.44 16.39
CA VAL A 23 3.44 -9.14 17.66
C VAL A 23 4.77 -9.68 18.14
N ASN A 24 5.22 -9.21 19.29
CA ASN A 24 6.46 -9.61 19.95
C ASN A 24 6.18 -10.45 21.18
N VAL A 25 6.85 -11.60 21.27
CA VAL A 25 6.73 -12.54 22.38
C VAL A 25 8.02 -12.49 23.19
N HIS A 26 7.89 -12.20 24.48
CA HIS A 26 8.99 -12.14 25.43
C HIS A 26 8.82 -13.28 26.44
N PRO A 27 9.63 -14.35 26.35
CA PRO A 27 9.74 -15.32 27.42
C PRO A 27 10.21 -14.62 28.71
N THR A 28 9.57 -14.94 29.84
CA THR A 28 9.92 -14.37 31.15
C THR A 28 10.14 -15.48 32.17
N ALA A 29 10.78 -15.15 33.30
CA ALA A 29 11.10 -16.12 34.34
C ALA A 29 9.86 -16.85 34.88
N GLY A 30 10.03 -18.12 35.24
CA GLY A 30 8.96 -18.94 35.81
C GLY A 30 7.92 -19.42 34.79
N GLY A 31 8.32 -19.58 33.52
CA GLY A 31 7.45 -20.12 32.46
C GLY A 31 6.35 -19.16 31.99
N LYS A 32 6.43 -17.89 32.37
CA LYS A 32 5.49 -16.84 31.97
C LYS A 32 5.91 -16.24 30.62
N THR A 33 4.94 -15.69 29.89
CA THR A 33 5.18 -15.02 28.61
C THR A 33 4.52 -13.65 28.63
N ARG A 34 5.25 -12.62 28.21
CA ARG A 34 4.70 -11.29 27.90
C ARG A 34 4.55 -11.18 26.39
N VAL A 35 3.38 -10.72 25.94
CA VAL A 35 3.10 -10.46 24.53
C VAL A 35 2.84 -8.97 24.35
N THR A 36 3.51 -8.36 23.38
CA THR A 36 3.31 -6.98 22.96
C THR A 36 2.75 -7.02 21.54
N ALA A 37 1.59 -6.41 21.29
CA ALA A 37 0.97 -6.37 19.97
C ALA A 37 0.72 -4.92 19.54
N THR A 38 1.09 -4.59 18.30
CA THR A 38 0.98 -3.24 17.72
C THR A 38 -0.14 -3.23 16.70
N ILE A 39 -1.02 -2.24 16.84
CA ILE A 39 -2.08 -1.94 15.87
C ILE A 39 -1.71 -0.63 15.17
N LEU A 40 -1.77 -0.61 13.85
CA LEU A 40 -1.65 0.63 13.09
C LEU A 40 -2.96 1.40 13.25
N MET A 41 -2.94 2.45 14.05
CA MET A 41 -4.07 3.37 14.18
C MET A 41 -4.14 4.25 12.95
N GLU A 42 -5.32 4.35 12.34
CA GLU A 42 -5.56 5.34 11.29
C GLU A 42 -5.51 6.75 11.93
N PRO A 43 -4.75 7.70 11.36
CA PRO A 43 -4.67 9.05 11.91
C PRO A 43 -6.03 9.73 11.77
N HIS A 44 -6.61 10.12 12.90
CA HIS A 44 -7.86 10.89 12.93
C HIS A 44 -7.52 12.37 13.16
N LYS A 45 -7.90 13.22 12.20
CA LYS A 45 -7.79 14.67 12.32
C LYS A 45 -9.13 15.29 11.95
N GLU A 46 -9.77 15.92 12.92
CA GLU A 46 -11.03 16.63 12.72
C GLU A 46 -10.85 17.73 11.67
N GLY A 47 -11.79 17.79 10.71
CA GLY A 47 -11.77 18.77 9.62
C GLY A 47 -10.66 18.56 8.60
N ALA A 48 -10.01 17.40 8.54
CA ALA A 48 -9.05 17.10 7.49
C ALA A 48 -9.69 17.12 6.09
N GLN A 49 -8.98 17.71 5.15
CA GLN A 49 -9.35 17.77 3.74
C GLN A 49 -8.18 17.20 2.94
N THR A 50 -8.49 16.31 2.00
CA THR A 50 -7.50 15.50 1.32
C THR A 50 -7.52 15.76 -0.18
N GLY A 51 -6.33 15.66 -0.78
CA GLY A 51 -6.16 15.82 -2.21
C GLY A 51 -5.08 14.91 -2.77
N VAL A 52 -5.28 14.46 -4.01
CA VAL A 52 -4.30 13.75 -4.81
C VAL A 52 -4.01 14.59 -6.05
N ALA A 53 -2.74 14.79 -6.34
CA ALA A 53 -2.30 15.36 -7.60
C ALA A 53 -1.64 14.24 -8.42
N LEU A 54 -2.02 14.11 -9.68
CA LEU A 54 -1.47 13.13 -10.62
C LEU A 54 -0.59 13.83 -11.68
N ASP A 55 0.66 13.38 -11.79
CA ASP A 55 1.58 13.83 -12.84
C ASP A 55 1.10 13.28 -14.18
N GLY A 56 0.76 14.17 -15.10
CA GLY A 56 0.33 13.90 -16.46
C GLY A 56 1.37 14.30 -17.51
N SER A 57 2.61 14.59 -17.10
CA SER A 57 3.71 14.92 -18.02
C SER A 57 3.94 13.85 -19.09
N GLY A 58 4.54 14.24 -20.22
CA GLY A 58 4.81 13.30 -21.33
C GLY A 58 5.65 12.08 -20.94
N SER A 59 6.53 12.21 -19.93
CA SER A 59 7.27 11.08 -19.36
C SER A 59 6.39 9.99 -18.74
N MET A 60 5.17 10.34 -18.32
CA MET A 60 4.21 9.42 -17.72
C MET A 60 3.34 8.68 -18.76
N ALA A 61 3.41 9.05 -20.04
CA ALA A 61 2.50 8.55 -21.08
C ALA A 61 2.40 7.01 -21.09
N ALA A 62 3.55 6.32 -21.05
CA ALA A 62 3.58 4.86 -21.04
C ALA A 62 2.81 4.23 -19.88
N LEU A 63 2.83 4.85 -18.69
CA LEU A 63 2.15 4.36 -17.47
C LEU A 63 0.63 4.62 -17.52
N TYR A 64 0.19 5.68 -18.19
CA TYR A 64 -1.22 5.91 -18.49
C TYR A 64 -1.74 5.07 -19.66
N GLY A 65 -0.87 4.28 -20.30
CA GLY A 65 -1.20 3.53 -21.51
C GLY A 65 -1.29 4.40 -22.77
N VAL A 66 -0.73 5.61 -22.74
CA VAL A 66 -0.70 6.58 -23.84
C VAL A 66 0.65 6.47 -24.58
N GLY A 67 0.65 6.58 -25.92
CA GLY A 67 1.89 6.65 -26.71
C GLY A 67 2.46 5.32 -27.21
N GLY A 68 1.65 4.52 -27.92
CA GLY A 68 2.13 3.40 -28.74
C GLY A 68 2.21 3.80 -30.20
N GLU A 69 3.24 3.35 -30.92
CA GLU A 69 3.19 3.27 -32.38
C GLU A 69 1.92 2.50 -32.76
N GLU A 70 1.13 3.07 -33.68
CA GLU A 70 0.08 2.33 -34.39
C GLU A 70 0.67 0.99 -34.82
N PRO A 71 -0.02 -0.16 -34.62
CA PRO A 71 0.50 -1.44 -35.07
C PRO A 71 0.79 -1.31 -36.56
N GLY A 72 2.07 -1.36 -36.94
CA GLY A 72 2.45 -1.29 -38.36
C GLY A 72 1.62 -2.32 -39.13
N PHE A 73 1.24 -2.01 -40.37
CA PHE A 73 0.30 -2.80 -41.19
C PHE A 73 0.47 -4.33 -41.08
N LEU A 74 1.72 -4.80 -40.99
CA LEU A 74 2.06 -6.22 -40.78
C LEU A 74 1.65 -6.75 -39.39
N ALA A 75 1.90 -6.02 -38.29
CA ALA A 75 1.52 -6.44 -36.93
C ALA A 75 -0.01 -6.53 -36.74
N SER A 76 -0.77 -5.66 -37.42
CA SER A 76 -2.23 -5.72 -37.42
C SER A 76 -2.76 -6.90 -38.24
N LEU A 77 -2.01 -7.37 -39.25
CA LEU A 77 -2.36 -8.55 -40.05
C LEU A 77 -2.11 -9.88 -39.31
N PHE A 78 -1.11 -9.93 -38.42
CA PHE A 78 -0.75 -11.10 -37.61
C PHE A 78 -1.37 -11.12 -36.20
N GLY A 79 -2.34 -10.24 -35.92
CA GLY A 79 -3.15 -10.28 -34.70
C GLY A 79 -2.41 -9.88 -33.40
N ALA A 80 -1.24 -9.25 -33.49
CA ALA A 80 -0.45 -8.88 -32.32
C ALA A 80 -0.89 -7.54 -31.74
N LYS A 81 -2.05 -7.50 -31.06
CA LYS A 81 -2.49 -6.33 -30.30
C LYS A 81 -1.93 -6.40 -28.88
N LYS A 82 -0.82 -5.72 -28.61
CA LYS A 82 -0.30 -5.58 -27.24
C LYS A 82 -1.09 -4.46 -26.55
N GLU A 83 -2.13 -4.82 -25.80
CA GLU A 83 -2.82 -3.86 -24.94
C GLU A 83 -1.83 -3.31 -23.92
N ARG A 84 -1.60 -1.99 -23.94
CA ARG A 84 -0.89 -1.32 -22.85
C ARG A 84 -1.91 -1.03 -21.75
N LEU A 85 -1.68 -1.61 -20.58
CA LEU A 85 -2.51 -1.39 -19.41
C LEU A 85 -2.21 -0.02 -18.79
N ASN A 86 -3.25 0.65 -18.31
CA ASN A 86 -3.08 1.86 -17.52
C ASN A 86 -2.78 1.46 -16.07
N GLU A 87 -1.52 1.64 -15.66
CA GLU A 87 -1.06 1.28 -14.33
C GLU A 87 -1.41 2.34 -13.29
N VAL A 88 -1.58 3.60 -13.72
CA VAL A 88 -1.87 4.74 -12.83
C VAL A 88 -3.29 4.68 -12.28
N THR A 89 -4.28 4.42 -13.12
CA THR A 89 -5.71 4.41 -12.78
C THR A 89 -6.05 3.54 -11.57
N PRO A 90 -5.70 2.24 -11.53
CA PRO A 90 -6.07 1.40 -10.39
C PRO A 90 -5.38 1.84 -9.08
N VAL A 91 -4.19 2.43 -9.16
CA VAL A 91 -3.49 2.95 -7.97
C VAL A 91 -4.14 4.24 -7.49
N ALA A 92 -4.38 5.20 -8.39
CA ALA A 92 -5.03 6.47 -8.08
C ALA A 92 -6.43 6.24 -7.46
N GLN A 93 -7.22 5.33 -8.03
CA GLN A 93 -8.54 4.97 -7.48
C GLN A 93 -8.45 4.42 -6.06
N LYS A 94 -7.48 3.53 -5.77
CA LYS A 94 -7.27 2.98 -4.42
C LYS A 94 -6.86 4.06 -3.42
N VAL A 95 -5.94 4.94 -3.81
CA VAL A 95 -5.47 6.04 -2.94
C VAL A 95 -6.60 7.01 -2.66
N CYS A 96 -7.32 7.48 -3.69
CA CYS A 96 -8.47 8.37 -3.51
C CYS A 96 -9.55 7.72 -2.64
N ALA A 97 -9.88 6.44 -2.87
CA ALA A 97 -10.87 5.74 -2.06
C ALA A 97 -10.44 5.60 -0.59
N TYR A 98 -9.15 5.36 -0.32
CA TYR A 98 -8.63 5.30 1.04
C TYR A 98 -8.73 6.65 1.72
N LEU A 99 -8.22 7.71 1.09
CA LEU A 99 -8.23 9.07 1.64
C LEU A 99 -9.67 9.52 1.93
N ALA A 100 -10.57 9.35 0.97
CA ALA A 100 -11.98 9.73 1.10
C ALA A 100 -12.67 8.99 2.25
N ARG A 101 -12.41 7.69 2.41
CA ARG A 101 -13.11 6.88 3.42
C ARG A 101 -12.54 7.01 4.82
N LYS A 102 -11.23 7.26 4.94
CA LYS A 102 -10.50 7.08 6.20
C LYS A 102 -10.00 8.38 6.80
N ILE A 103 -9.71 9.38 5.97
CA ILE A 103 -8.98 10.57 6.40
C ILE A 103 -9.79 11.84 6.15
N ASP A 104 -10.50 11.92 5.03
CA ASP A 104 -11.27 13.10 4.68
C ASP A 104 -12.49 13.30 5.60
N ALA A 105 -12.72 14.54 6.03
CA ALA A 105 -13.79 14.88 6.96
C ALA A 105 -15.19 14.85 6.33
N ASP A 106 -15.32 15.08 5.02
CA ASP A 106 -16.62 15.08 4.33
C ASP A 106 -16.82 13.88 3.38
N GLY A 107 -15.81 13.01 3.29
CA GLY A 107 -15.83 11.85 2.42
C GLY A 107 -15.41 12.14 0.99
N GLY A 108 -14.93 13.36 0.68
CA GLY A 108 -14.53 13.79 -0.63
C GLY A 108 -13.02 14.03 -0.73
N THR A 109 -12.30 13.18 -1.48
CA THR A 109 -10.92 13.49 -1.86
C THR A 109 -10.89 14.20 -3.21
N THR A 110 -10.29 15.39 -3.25
CA THR A 110 -10.08 16.11 -4.51
C THR A 110 -8.96 15.43 -5.31
N CYS A 111 -9.22 15.05 -6.55
CA CYS A 111 -8.19 14.54 -7.44
C CYS A 111 -7.97 15.52 -8.60
N ILE A 112 -6.75 16.00 -8.75
CA ILE A 112 -6.34 16.85 -9.87
C ILE A 112 -5.28 16.14 -10.70
N TYR A 113 -5.22 16.46 -11.99
CA TYR A 113 -4.09 16.13 -12.83
C TYR A 113 -3.38 17.42 -13.26
N TRP A 114 -2.06 17.36 -13.47
CA TRP A 114 -1.30 18.45 -14.04
C TRP A 114 -0.43 17.91 -15.18
N ALA A 115 -0.33 18.65 -16.28
CA ALA A 115 0.49 18.28 -17.44
C ALA A 115 0.93 19.54 -18.18
#